data_AF-A0A3C0TY06-F1
#
_entry.id   AF-A0A3C0TY06-F1
#
_cell.length_a   1.000
_cell.length_b   1.000
_cell.length_c   1.000
_cell.angle_alpha   90.00
_cell.angle_beta   90.00
_cell.angle_gamma   90.00
#
_symmetry.space_group_name_H-M   'P 1'
#
loop_
_entity.id
_entity.type
_entity.pdbx_description
1 polymer ?
#
loop_
_entity_poly.entity_id
_entity_poly.type
_entity_poly.pdbx_seq_one_letter_code
_entity_poly.pdbx_strand_id
1 'polypeptide(L)'
;KAELNITGEQEAVWNAYAGALKQAIQQHHKHMSSIPMKAAPGTDRRGWLQRLADSEARIDAHLQAVKKIRPAAEALYAALGAEQKQKADMLMPAG
;
A
#
# COMPACT_ATOMS: atom_id res chain seq x y z
N LYS A 1 0.65 -0.75 15.46
CA LYS A 1 0.36 -1.60 16.64
C LYS A 1 0.04 -0.73 17.85
N ALA A 2 0.97 0.13 18.28
CA ALA A 2 0.74 1.07 19.38
C ALA A 2 -0.38 2.08 19.10
N GLU A 3 -0.44 2.64 17.88
CA GLU A 3 -1.46 3.65 17.51
C GLU A 3 -2.91 3.15 17.60
N LEU A 4 -3.13 1.85 17.35
CA LEU A 4 -4.46 1.23 17.41
C LEU A 4 -4.73 0.50 18.74
N ASN A 5 -3.80 0.54 19.70
CA ASN A 5 -3.91 -0.21 20.97
C ASN A 5 -4.32 -1.68 20.75
N ILE A 6 -3.63 -2.38 19.83
CA ILE A 6 -3.93 -3.79 19.50
C ILE A 6 -3.80 -4.67 20.75
N THR A 7 -4.84 -5.44 21.05
CA THR A 7 -4.87 -6.37 22.19
C THR A 7 -4.14 -7.68 21.88
N GLY A 8 -3.89 -8.51 22.89
CA GLY A 8 -3.31 -9.84 22.70
C GLY A 8 -4.16 -10.74 21.78
N GLU A 9 -5.49 -10.66 21.91
CA GLU A 9 -6.42 -11.42 21.06
C GLU A 9 -6.38 -10.98 19.59
N GLN A 10 -6.02 -9.71 19.34
CA GLN A 10 -5.89 -9.14 17.99
C GLN A 10 -4.49 -9.30 17.41
N GLU A 11 -3.52 -9.86 18.15
CA GLU A 11 -2.12 -9.91 17.74
C GLU A 11 -1.93 -10.75 16.47
N ALA A 12 -2.62 -11.89 16.36
CA ALA A 12 -2.53 -12.74 15.18
C ALA A 12 -2.99 -12.03 13.91
N VAL A 13 -4.16 -11.36 13.95
CA VAL A 13 -4.71 -10.64 12.80
C VAL A 13 -3.92 -9.37 12.47
N TRP A 14 -3.38 -8.69 13.48
CA TRP A 14 -2.44 -7.59 13.29
C TRP A 14 -1.16 -8.04 12.57
N ASN A 15 -0.57 -9.16 13.00
CA ASN A 15 0.66 -9.68 12.39
C ASN A 15 0.42 -10.12 10.94
N ALA A 16 -0.74 -10.71 10.63
CA ALA A 16 -1.13 -11.02 9.26
C ALA A 16 -1.22 -9.77 8.38
N TYR A 17 -1.89 -8.71 8.87
CA TYR A 17 -1.96 -7.42 8.18
C TYR A 17 -0.57 -6.79 7.97
N ALA A 18 0.25 -6.71 9.02
CA ALA A 18 1.60 -6.14 8.95
C ALA A 18 2.50 -6.93 7.99
N GLY A 19 2.37 -8.25 7.95
CA GLY A 19 3.05 -9.11 6.99
C GLY A 19 2.63 -8.82 5.55
N ALA A 20 1.32 -8.76 5.29
CA ALA A 20 0.79 -8.43 3.97
C ALA A 20 1.23 -7.03 3.49
N LEU A 21 1.18 -6.04 4.38
CA LEU A 21 1.65 -4.68 4.11
C LEU A 21 3.14 -4.65 3.75
N LYS A 22 3.99 -5.31 4.56
CA LYS A 22 5.44 -5.39 4.30
C LYS A 22 5.72 -6.04 2.95
N GLN A 23 5.07 -7.16 2.64
CA GLN A 23 5.24 -7.84 1.36
C GLN A 23 4.78 -6.98 0.18
N ALA A 24 3.63 -6.31 0.31
CA ALA A 24 3.12 -5.41 -0.71
C ALA A 24 4.07 -4.23 -0.97
N ILE A 25 4.63 -3.62 0.09
CA ILE A 25 5.63 -2.54 -0.02
C ILE A 25 6.90 -3.06 -0.71
N GLN A 26 7.42 -4.23 -0.33
CA GLN A 26 8.63 -4.80 -0.92
C GLN A 26 8.44 -5.10 -2.41
N GLN A 27 7.30 -5.68 -2.79
CA GLN A 27 6.98 -5.99 -4.18
C GLN A 27 6.75 -4.73 -5.00
N HIS A 28 5.99 -3.76 -4.46
CA HIS A 28 5.79 -2.46 -5.09
C HIS A 28 7.11 -1.73 -5.30
N HIS A 29 8.00 -1.71 -4.30
CA HIS A 29 9.32 -1.10 -4.42
C HIS A 29 10.18 -1.77 -5.50
N LYS A 30 10.20 -3.11 -5.54
CA LYS A 30 10.91 -3.87 -6.58
C LYS A 30 10.39 -3.58 -7.98
N HIS A 31 9.07 -3.42 -8.12
CA HIS A 31 8.48 -3.05 -9.41
C HIS A 31 8.80 -1.61 -9.78
N MET A 32 8.64 -0.67 -8.84
CA MET A 32 8.92 0.74 -9.07
C MET A 32 10.39 1.03 -9.37
N SER A 33 11.33 0.28 -8.80
CA SER A 33 12.75 0.41 -9.13
C SER A 33 13.09 -0.05 -10.56
N SER A 34 12.21 -0.86 -11.18
CA SER A 34 12.34 -1.25 -12.59
C SER A 34 11.76 -0.21 -13.56
N ILE A 35 10.91 0.71 -13.07
CA ILE A 35 10.34 1.78 -13.89
C ILE A 35 11.24 3.01 -13.80
N PRO A 36 11.72 3.57 -14.93
CA PRO A 36 12.55 4.75 -14.90
C PRO A 36 11.81 5.94 -14.26
N MET A 37 12.43 6.52 -13.22
CA MET A 37 11.96 7.73 -12.53
C MET A 37 11.70 8.86 -13.53
N LYS A 38 10.93 9.87 -13.09
CA LYS A 38 10.82 11.12 -13.87
C LYS A 38 12.21 11.72 -14.03
N ALA A 39 12.65 11.89 -15.27
CA ALA A 39 13.85 12.64 -15.56
C ALA A 39 13.61 14.12 -15.26
N ALA A 40 14.68 14.89 -15.07
CA ALA A 40 14.57 16.33 -14.93
C ALA A 40 13.86 16.94 -16.15
N PRO A 41 13.12 18.06 -15.98
CA PRO A 41 12.53 18.78 -17.11
C PRO A 41 13.59 19.05 -18.19
N GLY A 42 13.30 18.70 -19.44
CA GLY A 42 14.22 18.89 -20.57
C GLY A 42 15.27 17.80 -20.79
N THR A 43 15.40 16.80 -19.91
CA THR A 43 16.34 15.67 -20.08
C THR A 43 15.66 14.34 -20.39
N ASP A 44 14.33 14.30 -20.33
CA ASP A 44 13.55 13.10 -20.66
C ASP A 44 13.55 12.84 -22.17
N ARG A 45 14.41 11.90 -22.60
CA ARG A 45 14.48 11.46 -24.00
C ARG A 45 13.39 10.45 -24.39
N ARG A 46 12.50 10.06 -23.47
CA ARG A 46 11.40 9.14 -23.77
C ARG A 46 10.33 9.82 -24.63
N GLY A 47 9.85 9.11 -25.64
CA GLY A 47 8.66 9.51 -26.40
C GLY A 47 7.41 9.52 -25.52
N TRP A 48 6.37 10.25 -25.94
CA TRP A 48 5.13 10.40 -25.16
C TRP A 48 4.42 9.05 -24.90
N LEU A 49 4.46 8.13 -25.87
CA LEU A 49 3.93 6.76 -25.72
C LEU A 49 4.64 5.97 -24.62
N GLN A 50 5.98 6.05 -24.56
CA GLN A 50 6.75 5.38 -23.51
C GLN A 50 6.42 5.95 -22.13
N ARG A 51 6.27 7.28 -22.02
CA ARG A 51 5.87 7.92 -20.75
C ARG A 51 4.48 7.48 -20.30
N LEU A 52 3.56 7.26 -21.24
CA LEU A 52 2.23 6.74 -20.96
C LEU A 52 2.30 5.29 -20.45
N ALA A 53 3.05 4.42 -21.14
CA ALA A 53 3.25 3.02 -20.72
C ALA A 53 3.91 2.92 -19.33
N ASP A 54 4.93 3.76 -19.05
CA ASP A 54 5.56 3.83 -17.74
C ASP A 54 4.55 4.28 -16.67
N SER A 55 3.61 5.17 -17.01
CA SER A 55 2.56 5.63 -16.09
C SER A 55 1.53 4.54 -15.81
N GLU A 56 1.10 3.82 -16.84
CA GLU A 56 0.22 2.66 -16.72
C GLU A 56 0.85 1.60 -15.80
N ALA A 57 2.11 1.27 -16.02
CA ALA A 57 2.84 0.30 -15.20
C ALA A 57 2.96 0.72 -13.72
N ARG A 58 3.05 2.03 -13.44
CA ARG A 58 3.06 2.55 -12.07
C ARG A 58 1.68 2.40 -11.40
N ILE A 59 0.62 2.75 -12.11
CA ILE A 59 -0.76 2.65 -11.60
C ILE A 59 -1.12 1.19 -11.35
N ASP A 60 -0.78 0.29 -12.28
CA ASP A 60 -1.04 -1.14 -12.11
C ASP A 60 -0.31 -1.72 -10.90
N ALA A 61 0.97 -1.36 -10.70
CA ALA A 61 1.72 -1.81 -9.53
C ALA A 61 1.12 -1.34 -8.20
N HIS A 62 0.63 -0.10 -8.16
CA HIS A 62 -0.08 0.42 -7.00
C HIS A 62 -1.39 -0.35 -6.75
N LEU A 63 -2.17 -0.60 -7.80
CA LEU A 63 -3.40 -1.38 -7.72
C LEU A 63 -3.13 -2.80 -7.20
N GLN A 64 -2.08 -3.46 -7.69
CA GLN A 64 -1.69 -4.79 -7.22
C GLN A 64 -1.30 -4.79 -5.73
N ALA A 65 -0.60 -3.75 -5.26
CA ALA A 65 -0.24 -3.61 -3.85
C ALA A 65 -1.50 -3.46 -2.97
N VAL A 66 -2.44 -2.59 -3.38
CA VAL A 66 -3.72 -2.41 -2.67
C VAL A 66 -4.53 -3.71 -2.62
N LYS A 67 -4.64 -4.42 -3.75
CA LYS A 67 -5.33 -5.72 -3.82
C LYS A 67 -4.73 -6.76 -2.88
N LYS A 68 -3.41 -6.75 -2.67
CA LYS A 68 -2.72 -7.68 -1.76
C LYS A 68 -2.97 -7.35 -0.28
N ILE A 69 -3.06 -6.07 0.07
CA ILE A 69 -3.27 -5.64 1.46
C ILE A 69 -4.74 -5.78 1.87
N ARG A 70 -5.67 -5.54 0.93
CA ARG A 70 -7.11 -5.43 1.19
C ARG A 70 -7.69 -6.58 2.04
N PRO A 71 -7.48 -7.88 1.74
CA PRO A 71 -8.09 -8.95 2.54
C PRO A 71 -7.63 -8.95 4.00
N ALA A 72 -6.33 -8.69 4.23
CA ALA A 72 -5.78 -8.64 5.58
C ALA A 72 -6.23 -7.37 6.32
N ALA A 73 -6.44 -6.26 5.61
CA ALA A 73 -7.01 -5.04 6.17
C ALA A 73 -8.47 -5.23 6.57
N GLU A 74 -9.28 -5.88 5.74
CA GLU A 74 -10.69 -6.21 6.05
C GLU A 74 -10.78 -7.12 7.29
N ALA A 75 -9.92 -8.15 7.37
CA ALA A 75 -9.85 -9.03 8.53
C ALA A 75 -9.44 -8.28 9.81
N LEU A 76 -8.42 -7.40 9.73
CA LEU A 76 -8.02 -6.56 10.84
C LEU A 76 -9.18 -5.66 11.28
N TYR A 77 -9.80 -4.92 10.35
CA TYR A 77 -10.89 -4.00 10.67
C TYR A 77 -12.09 -4.71 11.31
N ALA A 78 -12.43 -5.92 10.86
CA ALA A 78 -13.48 -6.72 11.47
C ALA A 78 -13.20 -7.08 12.95
N ALA A 79 -11.94 -7.30 13.30
CA ALA A 79 -11.50 -7.65 14.66
C ALA A 79 -11.33 -6.43 15.59
N LEU A 80 -11.32 -5.21 15.05
CA LEU A 80 -11.19 -3.98 15.84
C LEU A 80 -12.49 -3.62 16.56
N GLY A 81 -12.37 -3.11 17.79
CA GLY A 81 -13.44 -2.46 18.54
C GLY A 81 -13.78 -1.07 18.00
N ALA A 82 -14.88 -0.47 18.45
CA ALA A 82 -15.39 0.81 17.93
C ALA A 82 -14.36 1.95 17.99
N GLU A 83 -13.69 2.15 19.13
CA GLU A 83 -12.65 3.18 19.28
C GLU A 83 -11.44 2.95 18.38
N GLN A 84 -11.05 1.68 18.19
CA GLN A 84 -9.92 1.33 17.34
C GLN A 84 -10.24 1.54 15.87
N LYS A 85 -11.48 1.26 15.44
CA LYS A 85 -11.97 1.56 14.09
C LYS A 85 -11.93 3.05 13.80
N GLN A 86 -12.45 3.88 14.71
CA GLN A 86 -12.38 5.33 14.57
C GLN A 86 -10.93 5.83 14.42
N LYS A 87 -9.99 5.30 15.20
CA LYS A 87 -8.56 5.61 15.05
C LYS A 87 -8.00 5.13 13.71
N ALA A 88 -8.34 3.92 13.28
CA ALA A 88 -7.91 3.38 12.00
C ALA A 88 -8.40 4.24 10.82
N ASP A 89 -9.66 4.69 10.87
CA ASP A 89 -10.27 5.56 9.87
C ASP A 89 -9.63 6.96 9.82
N MET A 90 -9.05 7.45 10.93
CA MET A 90 -8.28 8.70 10.96
C MET A 90 -6.85 8.55 10.42
N LEU A 91 -6.22 7.39 10.63
CA LEU A 91 -4.83 7.13 10.20
C LEU A 91 -4.73 6.83 8.71
N MET A 92 -5.77 6.24 8.12
CA MET A 92 -5.88 6.07 6.68
C MET A 92 -6.60 7.30 6.11
N PRO A 93 -5.89 8.27 5.49
CA PRO A 93 -6.57 9.39 4.86
C PRO A 93 -7.58 8.85 3.84
N ALA A 94 -8.79 9.42 3.84
CA ALA A 94 -9.71 9.25 2.72
C ALA A 94 -8.95 9.63 1.45
N GLY A 95 -8.87 8.67 0.51
CA GLY A 95 -8.05 8.78 -0.69
C GLY A 95 -8.32 10.03 -1.52
#